data_AF-A8Y004-F1
#
_entry.id   AF-A8Y004-F1
#
_cell.length_a   1.000
_cell.length_b   1.000
_cell.length_c   1.000
_cell.angle_alpha   90.00
_cell.angle_beta   90.00
_cell.angle_gamma   90.00
#
_symmetry.space_group_name_H-M   'P 1'
#
loop_
_entity.id
_entity.type
_entity.pdbx_description
1 polymer ?
#
loop_
_entity_poly.entity_id
_entity_poly.type
_entity_poly.pdbx_seq_one_letter_code
_entity_poly.pdbx_strand_id
1 'polypeptide(L)'
;MSYYFLCFLFLSSLTNVSGEEPYMIRILGKPGKVKTSEAMNISWMDCLTKCRLDVDCSAVYKLSDVQCQYFSFGSISTLQKADFQNDEIAVKIQISQDQCPTSNPLIPGPNYYTQIINGQFYMSSVSPYSLSNNIYNLTYSVATCPNNTKLFQRGETTKVCIGLFFFEDPRCNNQAAASALCKAQNGTLTGPANANEYEYIQDISNSSKYSSNPDSYEYVTYWLDGAGTNTAYTFEDTTHDGTTNYQWAEGVTRSKGAGQCLHNPNPLYFNISEYPCTATFLTKAVCWRGALCQVPPIIETY
;
A
#
# COMPACT_ATOMS: atom_id res chain seq x y z
N MET A 1 -0.84 44.81 -38.26
CA MET A 1 -0.09 43.80 -37.49
C MET A 1 -1.03 43.27 -36.41
N SER A 2 -1.54 42.05 -36.60
CA SER A 2 -2.50 41.43 -35.68
C SER A 2 -1.72 40.52 -34.73
N TYR A 3 -1.75 40.82 -33.42
CA TYR A 3 -1.09 40.00 -32.41
C TYR A 3 -2.05 38.89 -31.97
N TYR A 4 -1.72 37.64 -32.30
CA TYR A 4 -2.36 36.46 -31.72
C TYR A 4 -1.77 36.22 -30.33
N PHE A 5 -2.59 36.39 -29.29
CA PHE A 5 -2.26 36.02 -27.93
C PHE A 5 -2.50 34.51 -27.78
N LEU A 6 -1.43 33.71 -27.85
CA LEU A 6 -1.46 32.28 -27.54
C LEU A 6 -1.54 32.12 -26.02
N CYS A 7 -2.75 31.91 -25.49
CA CYS A 7 -2.92 31.43 -24.11
C CYS A 7 -2.49 29.96 -24.05
N PHE A 8 -1.28 29.71 -23.52
CA PHE A 8 -0.90 28.39 -23.05
C PHE A 8 -1.72 28.05 -21.79
N LEU A 9 -2.79 27.29 -21.99
CA LEU A 9 -3.44 26.54 -20.91
C LEU A 9 -2.42 25.51 -20.38
N PHE A 10 -1.72 25.86 -19.32
CA PHE A 10 -1.09 24.87 -18.45
C PHE A 10 -2.22 24.04 -17.84
N LEU A 11 -2.56 22.93 -18.49
CA LEU A 11 -3.24 21.81 -17.82
C LEU A 11 -2.23 21.27 -16.79
N SER A 12 -2.27 21.83 -15.58
CA SER A 12 -1.75 21.15 -14.42
C SER A 12 -2.60 19.89 -14.24
N SER A 13 -2.08 18.75 -14.66
CA SER A 13 -2.59 17.45 -14.26
C SER A 13 -2.43 17.35 -12.74
N LEU A 14 -3.48 17.73 -12.02
CA LEU A 14 -3.66 17.34 -10.63
C LEU A 14 -3.77 15.81 -10.66
N THR A 15 -2.69 15.14 -10.24
CA THR A 15 -2.77 13.75 -9.84
C THR A 15 -3.88 13.66 -8.80
N ASN A 16 -4.96 12.94 -9.12
CA ASN A 16 -5.97 12.56 -8.13
C ASN A 16 -5.26 11.73 -7.07
N VAL A 17 -4.83 12.38 -5.99
CA VAL A 17 -4.42 11.69 -4.78
C VAL A 17 -5.73 11.20 -4.16
N SER A 18 -6.08 9.95 -4.48
CA SER A 18 -7.15 9.24 -3.81
C SER A 18 -6.76 9.07 -2.35
N GLY A 19 -7.33 9.92 -1.50
CA GLY A 19 -7.24 9.89 -0.06
C GLY A 19 -8.08 11.03 0.47
N GLU A 20 -9.03 10.74 1.36
CA GLU A 20 -9.80 11.77 2.07
C GLU A 20 -8.83 12.80 2.69
N GLU A 21 -9.14 14.10 2.62
CA GLU A 21 -8.26 15.12 3.22
C GLU A 21 -7.98 14.78 4.70
N PRO A 22 -6.72 14.82 5.17
CA PRO A 22 -6.42 14.52 6.57
C PRO A 22 -7.21 15.42 7.52
N TYR A 23 -7.87 14.81 8.49
CA TYR A 23 -8.46 15.56 9.60
C TYR A 23 -7.41 15.76 10.70
N MET A 24 -7.40 16.97 11.27
CA MET A 24 -6.68 17.25 12.51
C MET A 24 -7.65 17.05 13.68
N ILE A 25 -7.45 15.99 14.44
CA ILE A 25 -8.31 15.64 15.57
C ILE A 25 -7.85 16.39 16.81
N ARG A 26 -8.67 17.34 17.26
CA ARG A 26 -8.44 18.17 18.45
C ARG A 26 -8.84 17.39 19.71
N ILE A 27 -7.97 17.42 20.70
CA ILE A 27 -8.10 16.68 21.96
C ILE A 27 -7.68 17.61 23.10
N LEU A 28 -8.39 17.51 24.23
CA LEU A 28 -7.96 18.11 25.49
C LEU A 28 -6.78 17.29 26.04
N GLY A 29 -5.56 17.77 25.76
CA GLY A 29 -4.35 17.05 26.06
C GLY A 29 -3.09 17.86 25.78
N LYS A 30 -1.98 17.29 26.22
CA LYS A 30 -0.63 17.84 26.05
C LYS A 30 0.31 16.76 25.51
N PRO A 31 1.39 17.14 24.83
CA PRO A 31 2.42 16.19 24.45
C PRO A 31 3.04 15.57 25.71
N GLY A 32 3.27 14.26 25.69
CA GLY A 32 3.92 13.55 26.78
C GLY A 32 5.44 13.51 26.59
N LYS A 33 5.94 12.42 26.03
CA LYS A 33 7.37 12.27 25.70
C LYS A 33 7.66 12.98 24.39
N VAL A 34 8.43 14.06 24.48
CA VAL A 34 8.88 14.88 23.34
C VAL A 34 10.36 14.62 23.08
N LYS A 35 10.70 14.33 21.82
CA LYS A 35 12.09 14.30 21.31
C LYS A 35 12.49 15.68 20.80
N THR A 36 11.66 16.25 19.91
CA THR A 36 11.91 17.52 19.21
C THR A 36 10.59 18.27 19.00
N SER A 37 10.66 19.59 18.84
CA SER A 37 9.51 20.42 18.44
C SER A 37 9.97 21.75 17.85
N GLU A 38 9.09 22.38 17.09
CA GLU A 38 9.30 23.74 16.57
C GLU A 38 8.21 24.66 17.13
N ALA A 39 8.60 25.82 17.69
CA ALA A 39 7.64 26.84 18.10
C ALA A 39 7.29 27.74 16.92
N MET A 40 5.99 27.92 16.65
CA MET A 40 5.50 28.75 15.56
C MET A 40 4.68 29.92 16.11
N ASN A 41 5.01 31.13 15.66
CA ASN A 41 4.30 32.37 16.02
C ASN A 41 3.20 32.68 14.99
N ILE A 42 2.21 31.80 14.91
CA ILE A 42 1.06 31.88 14.01
C ILE A 42 -0.22 31.57 14.79
N SER A 43 -1.39 31.90 14.23
CA SER A 43 -2.66 31.61 14.92
C SER A 43 -2.84 30.10 15.12
N TRP A 44 -3.63 29.72 16.14
CA TRP A 44 -3.95 28.30 16.36
C TRP A 44 -4.56 27.64 15.11
N MET A 45 -5.43 28.37 14.41
CA MET A 45 -6.06 27.88 13.17
C MET A 45 -5.07 27.74 12.01
N ASP A 46 -4.09 28.65 11.90
CA ASP A 46 -3.04 28.55 10.88
C ASP A 46 -2.09 27.39 11.19
N CYS A 47 -1.83 27.13 12.47
CA CYS A 47 -1.03 26.00 12.90
C CYS A 47 -1.67 24.65 12.54
N LEU A 48 -2.98 24.52 12.79
CA LEU A 48 -3.77 23.37 12.36
C LEU A 48 -3.72 23.19 10.84
N THR A 49 -3.93 24.28 10.10
CA THR A 49 -3.92 24.25 8.63
C THR A 49 -2.55 23.86 8.08
N LYS A 50 -1.48 24.45 8.62
CA LYS A 50 -0.11 24.14 8.23
C LYS A 50 0.20 22.67 8.49
N CYS A 51 -0.11 22.16 9.68
CA CYS A 51 0.13 20.75 10.01
C CYS A 51 -0.71 19.80 9.14
N ARG A 52 -1.95 20.18 8.82
CA ARG A 52 -2.81 19.39 7.93
C ARG A 52 -2.20 19.21 6.54
N LEU A 53 -1.67 20.30 5.98
CA LEU A 53 -1.09 20.32 4.63
C LEU A 53 0.32 19.73 4.58
N ASP A 54 1.05 19.83 5.69
CA ASP A 54 2.41 19.33 5.79
C ASP A 54 2.42 17.82 6.01
N VAL A 55 3.10 17.12 5.12
CA VAL A 55 3.21 15.65 5.13
C VAL A 55 4.02 15.15 6.32
N ASP A 56 4.99 15.95 6.78
CA ASP A 56 5.86 15.60 7.88
C ASP A 56 5.22 15.92 9.22
N CYS A 57 4.15 16.71 9.25
CA CYS A 57 3.49 17.04 10.51
C CYS A 57 2.64 15.88 11.03
N SER A 58 2.75 15.65 12.33
CA SER A 58 1.94 14.65 13.02
C SER A 58 1.03 15.21 14.11
N ALA A 59 1.45 16.31 14.74
CA ALA A 59 0.68 16.92 15.81
C ALA A 59 1.06 18.39 15.98
N VAL A 60 0.15 19.16 16.58
CA VAL A 60 0.39 20.53 17.04
C VAL A 60 -0.22 20.73 18.43
N TYR A 61 0.47 21.44 19.31
CA TYR A 61 0.01 21.77 20.66
C TYR A 61 -0.15 23.29 20.82
N LYS A 62 -1.26 23.73 21.40
CA LYS A 62 -1.59 25.13 21.56
C LYS A 62 -0.84 25.71 22.77
N LEU A 63 0.01 26.71 22.54
CA LEU A 63 0.63 27.50 23.62
C LEU A 63 -0.20 28.76 23.93
N SER A 64 -0.75 29.39 22.90
CA SER A 64 -1.71 30.50 22.99
C SER A 64 -2.53 30.58 21.69
N ASP A 65 -3.42 31.56 21.54
CA ASP A 65 -4.17 31.76 20.29
C ASP A 65 -3.28 32.20 19.11
N VAL A 66 -2.07 32.68 19.39
CA VAL A 66 -1.09 33.20 18.40
C VAL A 66 0.26 32.47 18.42
N GLN A 67 0.33 31.35 19.15
CA GLN A 67 1.54 30.54 19.23
C GLN A 67 1.21 29.06 19.44
N CYS A 68 1.91 28.18 18.73
CA CYS A 68 1.78 26.73 18.90
C CYS A 68 3.14 26.04 18.85
N GLN A 69 3.19 24.80 19.32
CA GLN A 69 4.28 23.86 19.05
C GLN A 69 3.86 22.93 17.92
N TYR A 70 4.76 22.74 16.96
CA TYR A 70 4.65 21.82 15.84
C TYR A 70 5.53 20.59 16.07
N PHE A 71 5.00 19.43 15.75
CA PHE A 71 5.69 18.14 15.91
C PHE A 71 5.69 17.36 14.61
N SER A 72 6.88 17.19 14.04
CA SER A 72 7.10 16.29 12.92
C SER A 72 6.86 14.83 13.32
N PHE A 73 6.68 13.96 12.34
CA PHE A 73 6.57 12.52 12.48
C PHE A 73 7.68 11.96 13.39
N GLY A 74 7.32 11.15 14.39
CA GLY A 74 8.26 10.57 15.35
C GLY A 74 8.82 11.52 16.43
N SER A 75 8.41 12.80 16.43
CA SER A 75 8.91 13.83 17.38
C SER A 75 8.29 13.74 18.78
N ILE A 76 7.15 13.08 18.91
CA ILE A 76 6.51 12.74 20.19
C ILE A 76 6.25 11.23 20.21
N SER A 77 6.08 10.62 21.38
CA SER A 77 5.74 9.19 21.45
C SER A 77 4.55 8.88 22.35
N THR A 78 4.08 9.88 23.11
CA THR A 78 2.89 9.76 23.93
C THR A 78 2.08 11.04 23.96
N LEU A 79 0.77 10.90 24.12
CA LEU A 79 -0.17 11.97 24.41
C LEU A 79 -0.64 11.81 25.86
N GLN A 80 -0.76 12.91 26.57
CA GLN A 80 -1.30 12.93 27.93
C GLN A 80 -2.65 13.64 27.91
N LYS A 81 -3.65 13.03 28.56
CA LYS A 81 -4.93 13.67 28.82
C LYS A 81 -4.67 14.92 29.66
N ALA A 82 -5.37 16.00 29.33
CA ALA A 82 -5.22 17.25 30.07
C ALA A 82 -5.75 17.13 31.50
N ASP A 83 -5.01 17.73 32.44
CA ASP A 83 -5.49 17.97 33.81
C ASP A 83 -6.37 19.24 33.89
N PHE A 84 -6.22 20.16 32.91
CA PHE A 84 -6.90 21.46 32.83
C PHE A 84 -7.65 21.65 31.51
N GLN A 85 -8.68 22.51 31.48
CA GLN A 85 -9.52 22.71 30.29
C GLN A 85 -8.82 23.41 29.11
N ASN A 86 -7.65 24.01 29.31
CA ASN A 86 -6.99 24.86 28.29
C ASN A 86 -5.87 24.15 27.52
N ASP A 87 -5.47 22.94 27.93
CA ASP A 87 -4.46 22.16 27.21
C ASP A 87 -5.10 21.54 25.97
N GLU A 88 -4.68 22.01 24.80
CA GLU A 88 -5.25 21.58 23.52
C GLU A 88 -4.14 21.09 22.59
N ILE A 89 -4.27 19.84 22.16
CA ILE A 89 -3.40 19.21 21.16
C ILE A 89 -4.26 18.73 20.00
N ALA A 90 -3.77 18.87 18.78
CA ALA A 90 -4.37 18.26 17.61
C ALA A 90 -3.42 17.27 16.98
N VAL A 91 -3.94 16.10 16.60
CA VAL A 91 -3.18 15.01 16.01
C VAL A 91 -3.72 14.67 14.63
N LYS A 92 -2.82 14.38 13.69
CA LYS A 92 -3.14 13.99 12.32
C LYS A 92 -3.45 12.50 12.28
N ILE A 93 -4.70 12.13 12.58
CA ILE A 93 -5.23 10.75 12.56
C ILE A 93 -6.56 10.70 11.81
N GLN A 94 -6.94 9.53 11.28
CA GLN A 94 -8.24 9.30 10.69
C GLN A 94 -9.15 8.68 11.75
N ILE A 95 -10.40 9.13 11.77
CA ILE A 95 -11.46 8.56 12.60
C ILE A 95 -12.45 7.87 11.68
N SER A 96 -12.95 6.71 12.07
CA SER A 96 -13.82 5.87 11.24
C SER A 96 -15.25 6.38 11.07
N GLN A 97 -15.51 7.66 11.38
CA GLN A 97 -16.85 8.24 11.39
C GLN A 97 -16.87 9.56 10.62
N ASP A 98 -17.85 9.71 9.72
CA ASP A 98 -18.17 10.95 8.99
C ASP A 98 -18.65 12.09 9.92
N GLN A 99 -18.77 11.82 11.23
CA GLN A 99 -19.23 12.75 12.25
C GLN A 99 -18.19 12.89 13.35
N CYS A 100 -18.02 14.11 13.86
CA CYS A 100 -17.16 14.38 15.01
C CYS A 100 -17.62 13.54 16.22
N PRO A 101 -16.74 12.71 16.81
CA PRO A 101 -17.12 11.85 17.92
C PRO A 101 -17.53 12.69 19.14
N THR A 102 -18.59 12.26 19.79
CA THR A 102 -19.15 12.91 21.00
C THR A 102 -18.36 12.59 22.27
N SER A 103 -17.37 11.70 22.16
CA SER A 103 -16.46 11.29 23.22
C SER A 103 -15.02 11.29 22.69
N ASN A 104 -14.04 10.98 23.53
CA ASN A 104 -12.64 11.00 23.12
C ASN A 104 -12.45 10.10 21.88
N PRO A 105 -12.09 10.65 20.70
CA PRO A 105 -11.91 9.88 19.47
C PRO A 105 -10.93 8.72 19.66
N LEU A 106 -10.00 8.85 20.62
CA LEU A 106 -8.98 7.85 20.90
C LEU A 106 -9.50 6.54 21.52
N ILE A 107 -10.79 6.43 21.84
CA ILE A 107 -11.39 5.21 22.42
C ILE A 107 -12.78 4.96 21.79
N PRO A 108 -13.04 3.83 21.09
CA PRO A 108 -12.15 2.71 20.75
C PRO A 108 -12.07 2.45 19.23
N GLY A 109 -12.27 3.48 18.41
CA GLY A 109 -12.20 3.33 16.95
C GLY A 109 -10.75 3.09 16.48
N PRO A 110 -10.55 2.52 15.28
CA PRO A 110 -9.23 2.45 14.69
C PRO A 110 -8.67 3.86 14.54
N ASN A 111 -7.70 4.22 15.38
CA ASN A 111 -7.07 5.54 15.40
C ASN A 111 -5.76 5.49 14.64
N TYR A 112 -5.81 5.16 13.36
CA TYR A 112 -4.65 5.25 12.51
C TYR A 112 -4.92 6.13 11.30
N TYR A 113 -3.86 6.74 10.79
CA TYR A 113 -3.89 7.47 9.54
C TYR A 113 -2.73 7.03 8.70
N THR A 114 -3.01 6.77 7.43
CA THR A 114 -2.01 6.35 6.46
C THR A 114 -1.93 7.35 5.32
N GLN A 115 -0.75 7.91 5.09
CA GLN A 115 -0.41 8.76 3.95
C GLN A 115 0.51 8.02 3.00
N ILE A 116 0.30 8.19 1.70
CA ILE A 116 1.22 7.70 0.68
C ILE A 116 2.05 8.89 0.18
N ILE A 117 3.35 8.87 0.46
CA ILE A 117 4.28 9.93 0.06
C ILE A 117 5.44 9.26 -0.68
N ASN A 118 5.68 9.64 -1.94
CA ASN A 118 6.73 9.08 -2.79
C ASN A 118 6.76 7.53 -2.81
N GLY A 119 5.58 6.89 -2.78
CA GLY A 119 5.45 5.42 -2.79
C GLY A 119 5.67 4.72 -1.43
N GLN A 120 5.86 5.48 -0.35
CA GLN A 120 5.98 4.98 1.02
C GLN A 120 4.70 5.25 1.80
N PHE A 121 4.33 4.33 2.69
CA PHE A 121 3.12 4.47 3.52
C PHE A 121 3.51 4.92 4.92
N TYR A 122 3.27 6.19 5.23
CA TYR A 122 3.47 6.79 6.54
C TYR A 122 2.22 6.57 7.38
N MET A 123 2.36 5.86 8.49
CA MET A 123 1.25 5.51 9.36
C MET A 123 1.47 6.07 10.76
N SER A 124 0.49 6.83 11.24
CA SER A 124 0.36 7.25 12.63
C SER A 124 -0.70 6.38 13.28
N SER A 125 -0.48 5.91 14.50
CA SER A 125 -1.48 5.14 15.25
C SER A 125 -1.51 5.53 16.72
N VAL A 126 -2.70 5.57 17.31
CA VAL A 126 -2.88 5.87 18.73
C VAL A 126 -3.46 4.66 19.46
N SER A 127 -2.86 4.32 20.59
CA SER A 127 -3.32 3.21 21.45
C SER A 127 -3.27 3.58 22.93
N PRO A 128 -4.13 3.01 23.80
CA PRO A 128 -4.03 3.22 25.24
C PRO A 128 -2.68 2.78 25.81
N TYR A 129 -2.14 3.53 26.77
CA TYR A 129 -0.94 3.12 27.49
C TYR A 129 -1.29 2.09 28.58
N SER A 130 -0.65 0.92 28.54
CA SER A 130 -0.99 -0.21 29.42
C SER A 130 -0.87 0.10 30.91
N LEU A 131 -0.05 1.07 31.30
CA LEU A 131 0.20 1.44 32.70
C LEU A 131 -0.57 2.68 33.17
N SER A 132 -1.33 3.35 32.30
CA SER A 132 -2.08 4.57 32.67
C SER A 132 -3.26 4.83 31.75
N ASN A 133 -4.43 5.09 32.35
CA ASN A 133 -5.65 5.49 31.63
C ASN A 133 -5.61 6.95 31.12
N ASN A 134 -4.59 7.72 31.49
CA ASN A 134 -4.43 9.12 31.10
C ASN A 134 -3.36 9.33 30.02
N ILE A 135 -2.73 8.25 29.55
CA ILE A 135 -1.66 8.32 28.56
C ILE A 135 -2.05 7.45 27.36
N TYR A 136 -1.77 7.95 26.17
CA TYR A 136 -1.89 7.21 24.93
C TYR A 136 -0.51 7.11 24.28
N ASN A 137 -0.18 5.94 23.76
CA ASN A 137 0.96 5.78 22.86
C ASN A 137 0.59 6.35 21.51
N LEU A 138 1.52 7.10 20.93
CA LEU A 138 1.46 7.55 19.55
C LEU A 138 2.63 6.89 18.82
N THR A 139 2.30 5.90 17.99
CA THR A 139 3.27 5.10 17.27
C THR A 139 3.28 5.50 15.81
N TYR A 140 4.49 5.68 15.30
CA TYR A 140 4.75 6.07 13.93
C TYR A 140 5.44 4.93 13.21
N SER A 141 5.03 4.68 11.96
CA SER A 141 5.71 3.70 11.12
C SER A 141 5.73 4.11 9.66
N VAL A 142 6.82 3.78 8.97
CA VAL A 142 6.93 3.94 7.53
C VAL A 142 7.04 2.55 6.93
N ALA A 143 6.12 2.22 6.02
CA ALA A 143 6.20 0.99 5.24
C ALA A 143 6.79 1.30 3.87
N THR A 144 7.80 0.52 3.50
CA THR A 144 8.47 0.55 2.20
C THR A 144 8.58 -0.85 1.63
N CYS A 145 9.03 -0.96 0.39
CA CYS A 145 9.17 -2.25 -0.28
C CYS A 145 10.62 -2.59 -0.61
N PRO A 146 10.99 -3.88 -0.56
CA PRO A 146 12.24 -4.36 -1.14
C PRO A 146 12.36 -3.96 -2.62
N ASN A 147 13.60 -3.86 -3.11
CA ASN A 147 13.88 -3.45 -4.49
C ASN A 147 13.07 -4.27 -5.51
N ASN A 148 12.62 -3.59 -6.57
CA ASN A 148 11.82 -4.16 -7.68
C ASN A 148 10.42 -4.65 -7.29
N THR A 149 9.91 -4.23 -6.14
CA THR A 149 8.50 -4.46 -5.76
C THR A 149 7.80 -3.12 -5.47
N LYS A 150 6.49 -3.08 -5.60
CA LYS A 150 5.65 -1.90 -5.39
C LYS A 150 4.69 -2.13 -4.23
N LEU A 151 4.53 -1.10 -3.40
CA LEU A 151 3.70 -1.16 -2.21
C LEU A 151 2.22 -0.98 -2.57
N PHE A 152 1.39 -1.86 -2.03
CA PHE A 152 -0.07 -1.80 -2.12
C PHE A 152 -0.70 -1.99 -0.74
N GLN A 153 -1.89 -1.43 -0.59
CA GLN A 153 -2.76 -1.67 0.56
C GLN A 153 -3.97 -2.49 0.12
N ARG A 154 -4.25 -3.55 0.86
CA ARG A 154 -5.39 -4.46 0.67
C ARG A 154 -6.30 -4.35 1.88
N GLY A 155 -7.53 -3.88 1.65
CA GLY A 155 -8.43 -3.53 2.75
C GLY A 155 -7.89 -2.38 3.59
N GLU A 156 -8.17 -2.40 4.89
CA GLU A 156 -7.92 -1.24 5.75
C GLU A 156 -6.48 -1.17 6.29
N THR A 157 -5.83 -2.31 6.54
CA THR A 157 -4.55 -2.36 7.28
C THR A 157 -3.48 -3.22 6.63
N THR A 158 -3.85 -4.16 5.76
CA THR A 158 -2.89 -5.08 5.14
C THR A 158 -2.09 -4.36 4.08
N LYS A 159 -0.76 -4.41 4.20
CA LYS A 159 0.18 -3.82 3.25
C LYS A 159 1.05 -4.93 2.66
N VAL A 160 1.21 -4.93 1.35
CA VAL A 160 1.97 -5.94 0.63
C VAL A 160 2.86 -5.30 -0.42
N CYS A 161 3.99 -5.93 -0.72
CA CYS A 161 4.88 -5.52 -1.79
C CYS A 161 4.78 -6.51 -2.94
N ILE A 162 4.32 -6.06 -4.10
CA ILE A 162 4.10 -6.93 -5.27
C ILE A 162 5.21 -6.72 -6.29
N GLY A 163 5.76 -7.80 -6.82
CA GLY A 163 6.73 -7.74 -7.92
C GLY A 163 6.89 -9.05 -8.66
N LEU A 164 7.63 -8.99 -9.77
CA LEU A 164 7.99 -10.15 -10.57
C LEU A 164 9.36 -10.67 -10.16
N PHE A 165 9.41 -11.98 -9.88
CA PHE A 165 10.64 -12.70 -9.56
C PHE A 165 10.89 -13.73 -10.65
N PHE A 166 12.14 -13.78 -11.11
CA PHE A 166 12.54 -14.59 -12.25
C PHE A 166 13.35 -15.81 -11.79
N PHE A 167 13.19 -16.94 -12.48
CA PHE A 167 14.05 -18.10 -12.28
C PHE A 167 15.49 -17.82 -12.76
N GLU A 168 16.50 -18.37 -12.08
CA GLU A 168 17.89 -18.29 -12.57
C GLU A 168 18.20 -19.43 -13.53
N ASP A 169 18.10 -20.68 -13.04
CA ASP A 169 18.21 -21.91 -13.82
C ASP A 169 17.38 -23.04 -13.17
N PRO A 170 16.59 -23.83 -13.93
CA PRO A 170 16.21 -23.58 -15.31
C PRO A 170 15.38 -22.28 -15.43
N ARG A 171 15.61 -21.53 -16.51
CA ARG A 171 14.99 -20.21 -16.73
C ARG A 171 13.48 -20.24 -16.92
N CYS A 172 12.94 -21.38 -17.36
CA CYS A 172 11.51 -21.63 -17.45
C CYS A 172 11.16 -22.79 -16.52
N ASN A 173 10.20 -22.59 -15.61
CA ASN A 173 9.93 -23.56 -14.56
C ASN A 173 8.45 -23.63 -14.20
N ASN A 174 8.09 -24.63 -13.40
CA ASN A 174 6.72 -24.97 -13.05
C ASN A 174 6.18 -24.14 -11.88
N GLN A 175 4.87 -24.28 -11.60
CA GLN A 175 4.22 -23.46 -10.58
C GLN A 175 4.77 -23.74 -9.17
N ALA A 176 5.15 -25.00 -8.87
CA ALA A 176 5.73 -25.34 -7.58
C ALA A 176 7.09 -24.65 -7.35
N ALA A 177 7.93 -24.55 -8.39
CA ALA A 177 9.16 -23.77 -8.34
C ALA A 177 8.88 -22.26 -8.21
N ALA A 178 7.81 -21.77 -8.83
CA ALA A 178 7.35 -20.38 -8.71
C ALA A 178 6.93 -20.04 -7.28
N SER A 179 6.16 -20.93 -6.64
CA SER A 179 5.81 -20.87 -5.23
C SER A 179 7.04 -20.87 -4.32
N ALA A 180 7.99 -21.76 -4.56
CA ALA A 180 9.25 -21.81 -3.82
C ALA A 180 10.09 -20.52 -4.00
N LEU A 181 10.08 -19.93 -5.20
CA LEU A 181 10.76 -18.67 -5.49
C LEU A 181 10.19 -17.52 -4.64
N CYS A 182 8.87 -17.40 -4.53
CA CYS A 182 8.26 -16.39 -3.65
C CYS A 182 8.56 -16.66 -2.17
N LYS A 183 8.51 -17.92 -1.73
CA LYS A 183 8.79 -18.31 -0.34
C LYS A 183 10.24 -18.02 0.06
N ALA A 184 11.19 -18.11 -0.85
CA ALA A 184 12.58 -17.72 -0.62
C ALA A 184 12.73 -16.22 -0.30
N GLN A 185 11.73 -15.40 -0.64
CA GLN A 185 11.65 -13.96 -0.34
C GLN A 185 10.71 -13.68 0.85
N ASN A 186 10.42 -14.70 1.67
CA ASN A 186 9.41 -14.67 2.74
C ASN A 186 8.00 -14.29 2.26
N GLY A 187 7.71 -14.54 0.98
CA GLY A 187 6.45 -14.21 0.33
C GLY A 187 5.64 -15.42 -0.11
N THR A 188 4.61 -15.14 -0.89
CA THR A 188 3.76 -16.15 -1.55
C THR A 188 3.55 -15.78 -3.01
N LEU A 189 3.11 -16.74 -3.82
CA LEU A 189 2.44 -16.38 -5.07
C LEU A 189 1.29 -15.43 -4.75
N THR A 190 1.01 -14.51 -5.66
CA THR A 190 -0.10 -13.57 -5.49
C THR A 190 -0.86 -13.36 -6.80
N GLY A 191 -1.95 -12.62 -6.71
CA GLY A 191 -2.65 -12.04 -7.84
C GLY A 191 -3.29 -10.71 -7.46
N PRO A 192 -4.07 -10.10 -8.37
CA PRO A 192 -4.67 -8.80 -8.13
C PRO A 192 -5.72 -8.85 -7.02
N ALA A 193 -5.61 -7.98 -6.01
CA ALA A 193 -6.65 -7.76 -5.01
C ALA A 193 -7.64 -6.63 -5.39
N ASN A 194 -7.30 -5.82 -6.40
CA ASN A 194 -8.10 -4.72 -6.91
C ASN A 194 -7.62 -4.31 -8.32
N ALA A 195 -8.32 -3.36 -8.94
CA ALA A 195 -8.00 -2.90 -10.30
C ALA A 195 -6.60 -2.26 -10.41
N ASN A 196 -6.16 -1.51 -9.41
CA ASN A 196 -4.84 -0.85 -9.43
C ASN A 196 -3.69 -1.87 -9.37
N GLU A 197 -3.85 -2.93 -8.57
CA GLU A 197 -2.92 -4.05 -8.56
C GLU A 197 -2.92 -4.78 -9.90
N TYR A 198 -4.09 -5.02 -10.50
CA TYR A 198 -4.19 -5.67 -11.81
C TYR A 198 -3.47 -4.87 -12.91
N GLU A 199 -3.68 -3.56 -12.96
CA GLU A 199 -2.99 -2.66 -13.90
C GLU A 199 -1.47 -2.75 -13.73
N TYR A 200 -0.98 -2.66 -12.49
CA TYR A 200 0.44 -2.80 -12.21
C TYR A 200 1.00 -4.16 -12.64
N ILE A 201 0.29 -5.25 -12.36
CA ILE A 201 0.69 -6.61 -12.75
C ILE A 201 0.82 -6.71 -14.28
N GLN A 202 -0.12 -6.14 -15.02
CA GLN A 202 -0.06 -6.10 -16.48
C GLN A 202 1.14 -5.30 -16.98
N ASP A 203 1.40 -4.14 -16.40
CA ASP A 203 2.52 -3.29 -16.79
C ASP A 203 3.89 -3.97 -16.56
N ILE A 204 4.10 -4.57 -15.38
CA ILE A 204 5.37 -5.26 -15.08
C ILE A 204 5.53 -6.53 -15.91
N SER A 205 4.44 -7.26 -16.17
CA SER A 205 4.43 -8.44 -17.05
C SER A 205 4.80 -8.08 -18.48
N ASN A 206 4.24 -7.00 -19.03
CA ASN A 206 4.51 -6.57 -20.39
C ASN A 206 5.91 -5.96 -20.57
N SER A 207 6.33 -5.09 -19.63
CA SER A 207 7.66 -4.45 -19.70
C SER A 207 8.80 -5.46 -19.54
N SER A 208 8.62 -6.48 -18.71
CA SER A 208 9.64 -7.52 -18.49
C SER A 208 9.89 -8.40 -19.72
N LYS A 209 8.94 -8.52 -20.67
CA LYS A 209 9.12 -9.30 -21.92
C LYS A 209 10.43 -8.96 -22.66
N TYR A 210 10.86 -7.70 -22.59
CA TYR A 210 12.05 -7.21 -23.29
C TYR A 210 13.36 -7.47 -22.53
N SER A 211 13.32 -7.62 -21.21
CA SER A 211 14.50 -7.80 -20.36
C SER A 211 14.67 -9.24 -19.85
N SER A 212 13.60 -10.04 -19.84
CA SER A 212 13.56 -11.37 -19.21
C SER A 212 13.57 -12.55 -20.18
N ASN A 213 13.70 -12.32 -21.50
CA ASN A 213 13.63 -13.35 -22.54
C ASN A 213 14.99 -13.65 -23.23
N PRO A 214 15.99 -14.19 -22.50
CA PRO A 214 17.33 -14.39 -23.06
C PRO A 214 17.38 -15.49 -24.13
N ASP A 215 16.40 -16.40 -24.15
CA ASP A 215 16.37 -17.57 -25.04
C ASP A 215 15.42 -17.39 -26.24
N SER A 216 14.91 -16.17 -26.46
CA SER A 216 14.09 -15.78 -27.61
C SER A 216 12.81 -16.60 -27.79
N TYR A 217 12.09 -16.88 -26.70
CA TYR A 217 10.74 -17.43 -26.76
C TYR A 217 9.77 -16.44 -27.41
N GLU A 218 8.76 -16.91 -28.14
CA GLU A 218 7.74 -16.04 -28.72
C GLU A 218 6.95 -15.28 -27.64
N TYR A 219 6.69 -15.98 -26.53
CA TYR A 219 5.95 -15.49 -25.37
C TYR A 219 6.64 -15.84 -24.05
N VAL A 220 6.64 -14.86 -23.15
CA VAL A 220 7.04 -15.02 -21.76
C VAL A 220 5.83 -14.79 -20.87
N THR A 221 5.65 -15.67 -19.89
CA THR A 221 4.54 -15.61 -18.93
C THR A 221 5.02 -15.94 -17.52
N TYR A 222 4.22 -15.61 -16.53
CA TYR A 222 4.56 -15.70 -15.12
C TYR A 222 3.45 -16.40 -14.36
N TRP A 223 3.82 -17.29 -13.44
CA TRP A 223 2.87 -17.95 -12.57
C TRP A 223 2.25 -16.94 -11.60
N LEU A 224 0.94 -17.05 -11.44
CA LEU A 224 0.14 -16.33 -10.45
C LEU A 224 -0.33 -17.30 -9.37
N ASP A 225 -0.90 -16.75 -8.31
CA ASP A 225 -1.61 -17.56 -7.34
C ASP A 225 -2.90 -18.15 -7.92
N GLY A 226 -3.28 -19.33 -7.40
CA GLY A 226 -4.44 -20.08 -7.86
C GLY A 226 -4.06 -21.42 -8.48
N ALA A 227 -4.45 -22.49 -7.78
CA ALA A 227 -4.40 -23.87 -8.27
C ALA A 227 -5.78 -24.52 -8.20
N GLY A 228 -6.22 -25.15 -9.28
CA GLY A 228 -7.53 -25.78 -9.39
C GLY A 228 -7.66 -27.05 -8.54
N THR A 229 -8.86 -27.31 -8.01
CA THR A 229 -9.21 -28.47 -7.19
C THR A 229 -10.39 -29.30 -7.75
N ASN A 230 -10.71 -29.11 -9.03
CA ASN A 230 -11.92 -29.51 -9.76
C ASN A 230 -13.19 -28.71 -9.43
N THR A 231 -13.27 -28.06 -8.26
CA THR A 231 -14.46 -27.32 -7.84
C THR A 231 -14.18 -25.84 -7.57
N ALA A 232 -12.97 -25.53 -7.11
CA ALA A 232 -12.53 -24.18 -6.78
C ALA A 232 -11.06 -23.98 -7.20
N TYR A 233 -10.58 -22.76 -7.00
CA TYR A 233 -9.15 -22.50 -6.91
C TYR A 233 -8.77 -22.37 -5.43
N THR A 234 -7.59 -22.88 -5.09
CA THR A 234 -6.91 -22.63 -3.82
C THR A 234 -5.81 -21.61 -4.03
N PHE A 235 -5.63 -20.73 -3.04
CA PHE A 235 -4.70 -19.61 -3.08
C PHE A 235 -3.73 -19.70 -1.90
N GLU A 236 -2.46 -19.43 -2.15
CA GLU A 236 -1.42 -19.28 -1.12
C GLU A 236 -1.54 -17.93 -0.40
N ASP A 237 -1.93 -16.89 -1.12
CA ASP A 237 -2.14 -15.54 -0.64
C ASP A 237 -3.61 -15.31 -0.28
N THR A 238 -3.86 -15.28 1.02
CA THR A 238 -5.20 -15.10 1.58
C THR A 238 -5.72 -13.66 1.48
N THR A 239 -4.95 -12.72 0.92
CA THR A 239 -5.24 -11.28 1.00
C THR A 239 -5.81 -10.67 -0.28
N HIS A 240 -5.86 -11.39 -1.41
CA HIS A 240 -6.34 -10.87 -2.70
C HIS A 240 -7.76 -11.28 -3.12
N ASP A 241 -8.56 -11.80 -2.18
CA ASP A 241 -9.98 -12.18 -2.39
C ASP A 241 -10.20 -13.18 -3.55
N GLY A 242 -9.33 -14.18 -3.66
CA GLY A 242 -9.44 -15.23 -4.68
C GLY A 242 -9.44 -14.68 -6.11
N THR A 243 -10.40 -15.09 -6.94
CA THR A 243 -10.44 -14.68 -8.36
C THR A 243 -11.27 -13.43 -8.65
N THR A 244 -11.79 -12.74 -7.63
CA THR A 244 -12.76 -11.63 -7.82
C THR A 244 -12.23 -10.55 -8.77
N ASN A 245 -10.94 -10.20 -8.65
CA ASN A 245 -10.29 -9.14 -9.43
C ASN A 245 -9.46 -9.67 -10.61
N TYR A 246 -9.56 -10.97 -10.90
CA TYR A 246 -8.82 -11.59 -12.00
C TYR A 246 -9.55 -11.29 -13.31
N GLN A 247 -8.88 -10.57 -14.21
CA GLN A 247 -9.38 -10.38 -15.57
C GLN A 247 -8.94 -11.56 -16.44
N TRP A 248 -9.91 -12.34 -16.90
CA TRP A 248 -9.67 -13.55 -17.66
C TRP A 248 -9.54 -13.25 -19.14
N ALA A 249 -8.69 -14.01 -19.82
CA ALA A 249 -8.60 -14.01 -21.28
C ALA A 249 -9.90 -14.52 -21.91
N GLU A 250 -10.26 -13.94 -23.06
CA GLU A 250 -11.46 -14.31 -23.80
C GLU A 250 -11.35 -15.76 -24.29
N GLY A 251 -12.47 -16.49 -24.24
CA GLY A 251 -12.53 -17.89 -24.70
C GLY A 251 -11.78 -18.90 -23.82
N VAL A 252 -11.17 -18.49 -22.70
CA VAL A 252 -10.49 -19.42 -21.78
C VAL A 252 -11.51 -20.14 -20.91
N THR A 253 -11.45 -21.48 -20.92
CA THR A 253 -12.18 -22.32 -19.96
C THR A 253 -11.64 -22.05 -18.56
N ARG A 254 -12.52 -21.82 -17.58
CA ARG A 254 -12.15 -21.73 -16.16
C ARG A 254 -12.44 -23.07 -15.53
N SER A 255 -11.76 -24.11 -16.01
CA SER A 255 -12.09 -25.50 -15.68
C SER A 255 -11.94 -25.76 -14.19
N LYS A 256 -11.08 -24.98 -13.51
CA LYS A 256 -10.68 -25.22 -12.11
C LYS A 256 -10.15 -26.63 -11.92
N GLY A 257 -9.72 -27.30 -12.99
CA GLY A 257 -9.32 -28.70 -12.96
C GLY A 257 -8.16 -28.91 -12.00
N ALA A 258 -8.14 -30.05 -11.31
CA ALA A 258 -7.01 -30.42 -10.48
C ALA A 258 -5.72 -30.43 -11.32
N GLY A 259 -4.71 -29.69 -10.85
CA GLY A 259 -3.45 -29.54 -11.58
C GLY A 259 -3.47 -28.47 -12.67
N GLN A 260 -4.48 -27.61 -12.75
CA GLN A 260 -4.46 -26.37 -13.53
C GLN A 260 -4.06 -25.19 -12.65
N CYS A 261 -3.12 -24.37 -13.11
CA CYS A 261 -2.58 -23.22 -12.39
C CYS A 261 -2.69 -21.95 -13.22
N LEU A 262 -2.74 -20.81 -12.54
CA LEU A 262 -2.99 -19.52 -13.17
C LEU A 262 -1.69 -18.83 -13.60
N HIS A 263 -1.72 -18.14 -14.73
CA HIS A 263 -0.57 -17.40 -15.24
C HIS A 263 -0.97 -16.14 -16.00
N ASN A 264 -0.02 -15.21 -16.13
CA ASN A 264 -0.18 -13.94 -16.83
C ASN A 264 1.16 -13.48 -17.44
N PRO A 265 1.16 -12.90 -18.66
CA PRO A 265 0.02 -12.76 -19.56
C PRO A 265 -0.29 -14.06 -20.32
N ASN A 266 -1.53 -14.22 -20.77
CA ASN A 266 -1.88 -15.24 -21.75
C ASN A 266 -1.25 -14.87 -23.12
N PRO A 267 -0.58 -15.81 -23.82
CA PRO A 267 0.07 -15.57 -25.11
C PRO A 267 -0.81 -14.94 -26.20
N LEU A 268 -2.12 -15.20 -26.20
CA LEU A 268 -3.05 -14.77 -27.26
C LEU A 268 -3.88 -13.54 -26.88
N TYR A 269 -4.11 -13.30 -25.57
CA TYR A 269 -5.12 -12.35 -25.11
C TYR A 269 -4.66 -11.43 -23.97
N PHE A 270 -3.39 -11.46 -23.58
CA PHE A 270 -2.73 -10.64 -22.53
C PHE A 270 -3.28 -10.80 -21.09
N ASN A 271 -4.52 -11.23 -20.92
CA ASN A 271 -5.19 -11.42 -19.63
C ASN A 271 -4.79 -12.75 -18.96
N ILE A 272 -5.37 -13.04 -17.80
CA ILE A 272 -5.06 -14.25 -17.00
C ILE A 272 -5.67 -15.49 -17.66
N SER A 273 -4.94 -16.61 -17.60
CA SER A 273 -5.39 -17.91 -18.11
C SER A 273 -4.91 -19.05 -17.22
N GLU A 274 -5.40 -20.26 -17.51
CA GLU A 274 -5.04 -21.50 -16.82
C GLU A 274 -4.18 -22.39 -17.72
N TYR A 275 -3.21 -23.08 -17.11
CA TYR A 275 -2.39 -24.09 -17.78
C TYR A 275 -1.93 -25.15 -16.78
N PRO A 276 -1.58 -26.39 -17.20
CA PRO A 276 -1.08 -27.40 -16.29
C PRO A 276 0.04 -26.90 -15.37
N CYS A 277 -0.10 -27.08 -14.06
CA CYS A 277 0.84 -26.63 -13.04
C CYS A 277 2.26 -27.19 -13.23
N THR A 278 2.39 -28.33 -13.92
CA THR A 278 3.65 -29.00 -14.22
C THR A 278 4.36 -28.43 -15.45
N ALA A 279 3.71 -27.54 -16.21
CA ALA A 279 4.31 -26.93 -17.38
C ALA A 279 5.51 -26.07 -17.01
N THR A 280 6.55 -26.14 -17.83
CA THR A 280 7.76 -25.31 -17.68
C THR A 280 7.96 -24.44 -18.92
N PHE A 281 7.72 -25.01 -20.11
CA PHE A 281 7.73 -24.31 -21.39
C PHE A 281 6.91 -25.07 -22.45
N LEU A 282 6.56 -24.40 -23.54
CA LEU A 282 6.08 -25.00 -24.79
C LEU A 282 7.12 -24.74 -25.87
N THR A 283 7.57 -25.79 -26.56
CA THR A 283 8.67 -25.81 -27.56
C THR A 283 8.88 -24.46 -28.28
N LYS A 284 9.78 -23.62 -27.72
CA LYS A 284 10.12 -22.24 -28.14
C LYS A 284 8.95 -21.23 -28.27
N ALA A 285 7.71 -21.64 -28.04
CA ALA A 285 6.55 -20.76 -28.06
C ALA A 285 6.36 -20.02 -26.74
N VAL A 286 6.34 -20.73 -25.60
CA VAL A 286 6.00 -20.14 -24.29
C VAL A 286 7.02 -20.53 -23.24
N CYS A 287 7.50 -19.57 -22.46
CA CYS A 287 8.32 -19.78 -21.26
C CYS A 287 7.60 -19.25 -20.02
N TRP A 288 7.40 -20.09 -19.02
CA TRP A 288 7.00 -19.64 -17.68
C TRP A 288 8.24 -19.19 -16.93
N ARG A 289 8.56 -17.90 -17.07
CA ARG A 289 9.86 -17.32 -16.72
C ARG A 289 10.01 -17.01 -15.24
N GLY A 290 8.92 -17.00 -14.48
CA GLY A 290 8.96 -16.61 -13.09
C GLY A 290 7.59 -16.63 -12.42
N ALA A 291 7.50 -15.89 -11.33
CA ALA A 291 6.32 -15.76 -10.50
C ALA A 291 6.01 -14.29 -10.20
N LEU A 292 4.72 -14.00 -10.09
CA LEU A 292 4.26 -12.82 -9.38
C LEU A 292 4.20 -13.15 -7.89
N CYS A 293 5.00 -12.45 -7.10
CA CYS A 293 5.07 -12.65 -5.66
C CYS A 293 4.54 -11.43 -4.92
N GLN A 294 3.88 -11.67 -3.80
CA GLN A 294 3.75 -10.68 -2.74
C GLN A 294 4.77 -11.02 -1.64
N VAL A 295 5.49 -10.00 -1.17
CA VAL A 295 6.45 -10.11 -0.07
C VAL A 295 6.08 -9.11 1.03
N PRO A 296 6.48 -9.37 2.29
CA PRO A 296 6.23 -8.44 3.38
C PRO A 296 6.89 -7.07 3.14
N PRO A 297 6.22 -5.96 3.49
CA PRO A 297 6.84 -4.65 3.49
C PRO A 297 7.92 -4.56 4.58
N ILE A 298 8.88 -3.68 4.36
CA ILE A 298 9.86 -3.27 5.38
C ILE A 298 9.18 -2.18 6.21
N ILE A 299 9.00 -2.43 7.50
CA ILE A 299 8.35 -1.51 8.43
C ILE A 299 9.40 -0.95 9.39
N GLU A 300 9.60 0.36 9.32
CA GLU A 300 10.42 1.12 10.26
C GLU A 300 9.51 1.81 11.27
N THR A 301 9.78 1.68 12.57
CA THR A 301 9.00 2.29 13.64
C THR A 301 9.80 3.37 14.37
N TYR A 302 9.11 4.44 14.80
CA TYR A 302 9.71 5.66 15.36
C TYR A 302 9.10 6.08 16.69
#